data_AF-A0A4Q5NWP9-F1
#
_entry.id   AF-A0A4Q5NWP9-F1
#
_cell.length_a   1.000
_cell.length_b   1.000
_cell.length_c   1.000
_cell.angle_alpha   90.00
_cell.angle_beta   90.00
_cell.angle_gamma   90.00
#
_symmetry.space_group_name_H-M   'P 1'
#
loop_
_entity.id
_entity.type
_entity.pdbx_description
1 polymer ?
#
loop_
_entity_poly.entity_id
_entity_poly.type
_entity_poly.pdbx_seq_one_letter_code
_entity_poly.pdbx_strand_id
1 'polypeptide(L)'
;MNAFSSPQRHSLEPLRVLVETHLRQQDWEECVAACRALLKHDRRHHFAQESLATALMQMGNIEDATFAVARLVELSPRDPFHRLRYATLLQMRGKNGDSTREFERVALMYPDEPFAGDAREAVENLDRLQTSQIFLLAAEQLPFRWLLERDPAQALEENGFYLSENGLDSLKQMIPGFDEDAPLESNNSPKMH
;
A
#
# COMPACT_ATOMS: atom_id res chain seq x y z
N MET A 1 -9.86 39.50 18.60
CA MET A 1 -11.17 38.84 18.77
C MET A 1 -11.96 39.03 17.50
N ASN A 2 -12.21 37.95 16.76
CA ASN A 2 -13.45 37.69 16.00
C ASN A 2 -13.28 36.33 15.32
N ALA A 3 -13.89 35.32 15.95
CA ALA A 3 -13.96 33.95 15.47
C ALA A 3 -14.96 33.89 14.31
N PHE A 4 -14.46 33.64 13.10
CA PHE A 4 -15.27 33.14 12.00
C PHE A 4 -15.64 31.69 12.29
N SER A 5 -16.63 31.49 13.15
CA SER A 5 -17.31 30.20 13.30
C SER A 5 -18.32 30.06 12.15
N SER A 6 -17.92 29.34 11.10
CA SER A 6 -18.78 29.09 9.94
C SER A 6 -20.07 28.37 10.34
N PRO A 7 -21.26 28.83 9.90
CA PRO A 7 -22.56 28.31 10.32
C PRO A 7 -22.84 26.83 9.93
N GLN A 8 -21.96 26.19 9.14
CA GLN A 8 -22.08 24.77 8.78
C GLN A 8 -21.46 23.79 9.79
N ARG A 9 -20.63 24.25 10.74
CA ARG A 9 -20.07 23.35 11.78
C ARG A 9 -21.17 22.74 12.65
N HIS A 10 -22.20 23.50 12.98
CA HIS A 10 -23.28 23.05 13.86
C HIS A 10 -24.25 22.05 13.19
N SER A 11 -24.33 21.99 11.86
CA SER A 11 -25.20 21.03 11.15
C SER A 11 -24.60 19.64 10.98
N LEU A 12 -23.29 19.48 11.21
CA LEU A 12 -22.59 18.19 11.09
C LEU A 12 -22.36 17.49 12.44
N GLU A 13 -22.47 18.22 13.56
CA GLU A 13 -22.38 17.65 14.91
C GLU A 13 -23.33 16.44 15.13
N PRO A 14 -24.59 16.45 14.65
CA PRO A 14 -25.45 15.28 14.78
C PRO A 14 -24.90 14.05 14.05
N LEU A 15 -24.34 14.23 12.85
CA LEU A 15 -23.75 13.13 12.07
C LEU A 15 -22.47 12.59 12.73
N ARG A 16 -21.66 13.47 13.33
CA ARG A 16 -20.46 13.06 14.08
C ARG A 16 -20.83 12.19 15.29
N VAL A 17 -21.84 12.62 16.06
CA VAL A 17 -22.34 11.86 17.22
C VAL A 17 -22.95 10.52 16.79
N LEU A 18 -23.62 10.45 15.64
CA LEU A 18 -24.11 9.18 15.09
C LEU A 18 -22.96 8.23 14.77
N VAL A 19 -21.90 8.70 14.11
CA VAL A 19 -20.71 7.88 13.84
C VAL A 19 -20.10 7.34 15.15
N GLU A 20 -19.88 8.21 16.15
CA GLU A 20 -19.35 7.80 17.45
C GLU A 20 -20.24 6.76 18.15
N THR A 21 -21.57 6.94 18.08
CA THR A 21 -22.55 6.03 18.66
C THR A 21 -22.51 4.66 17.98
N HIS A 22 -22.59 4.63 16.65
CA HIS A 22 -22.57 3.38 15.88
C HIS A 22 -21.23 2.65 16.00
N LEU A 23 -20.10 3.36 16.06
CA LEU A 23 -18.80 2.74 16.36
C LEU A 23 -18.78 2.06 17.74
N ARG A 24 -19.37 2.68 18.76
CA ARG A 24 -19.45 2.11 20.11
C ARG A 24 -20.38 0.89 20.15
N GLN A 25 -21.47 0.94 19.40
CA GLN A 25 -22.46 -0.13 19.30
C GLN A 25 -22.04 -1.25 18.37
N GLN A 26 -21.00 -1.03 17.55
CA GLN A 26 -20.54 -1.95 16.49
C GLN A 26 -21.58 -2.13 15.37
N ASP A 27 -22.43 -1.11 15.17
CA ASP A 27 -23.38 -1.03 14.06
C ASP A 27 -22.63 -0.57 12.81
N TRP A 28 -21.89 -1.48 12.18
CA TRP A 28 -20.92 -1.11 11.15
C TRP A 28 -21.57 -0.55 9.88
N GLU A 29 -22.69 -1.11 9.45
CA GLU A 29 -23.46 -0.66 8.29
C GLU A 29 -23.97 0.78 8.47
N GLU A 30 -24.55 1.08 9.62
CA GLU A 30 -25.04 2.40 10.00
C GLU A 30 -23.88 3.40 10.16
N CYS A 31 -22.75 2.95 10.73
CA CYS A 31 -21.53 3.75 10.81
C CYS A 31 -21.04 4.14 9.41
N VAL A 32 -20.99 3.19 8.47
CA VAL A 32 -20.61 3.45 7.07
C VAL A 32 -21.56 4.48 6.43
N ALA A 33 -22.86 4.34 6.65
CA ALA A 33 -23.85 5.28 6.11
C ALA A 33 -23.67 6.70 6.65
N ALA A 34 -23.47 6.84 7.98
CA ALA A 34 -23.22 8.12 8.63
C ALA A 34 -21.89 8.76 8.19
N CYS A 35 -20.83 7.95 8.07
CA CYS A 35 -19.53 8.41 7.56
C CYS A 35 -19.65 8.91 6.11
N ARG A 36 -20.32 8.16 5.23
CA ARG A 36 -20.55 8.58 3.83
C ARG A 36 -21.36 9.87 3.77
N ALA A 37 -22.33 10.07 4.66
CA ALA A 37 -23.06 11.33 4.76
C ALA A 37 -22.15 12.50 5.14
N LEU A 38 -21.29 12.35 6.14
CA LEU A 38 -20.27 13.36 6.49
C LEU A 38 -19.35 13.68 5.32
N LEU A 39 -18.86 12.64 4.63
CA LEU A 39 -17.91 12.78 3.52
C LEU A 39 -18.53 13.41 2.26
N LYS A 40 -19.85 13.38 2.11
CA LYS A 40 -20.55 14.15 1.05
C LYS A 40 -20.43 15.66 1.28
N HIS A 41 -20.39 16.09 2.54
CA HIS A 41 -20.23 17.51 2.89
C HIS A 41 -18.76 17.93 2.93
N ASP A 42 -17.90 17.10 3.53
CA ASP A 42 -16.46 17.32 3.56
C ASP A 42 -15.71 16.04 3.20
N ARG A 43 -15.26 15.96 1.95
CA ARG A 43 -14.52 14.80 1.41
C ARG A 43 -13.17 14.55 2.10
N ARG A 44 -12.65 15.53 2.84
CA ARG A 44 -11.37 15.47 3.58
C ARG A 44 -11.58 15.36 5.08
N HIS A 45 -12.80 15.09 5.55
CA HIS A 45 -13.10 14.98 6.98
C HIS A 45 -12.39 13.77 7.60
N HIS A 46 -11.26 14.03 8.29
CA HIS A 46 -10.35 13.00 8.80
C HIS A 46 -11.05 11.93 9.65
N PHE A 47 -11.79 12.34 10.68
CA PHE A 47 -12.50 11.43 11.57
C PHE A 47 -13.52 10.53 10.84
N ALA A 48 -14.14 11.04 9.77
CA ALA A 48 -15.12 10.27 9.01
C ALA A 48 -14.43 9.25 8.11
N GLN A 49 -13.27 9.59 7.54
CA GLN A 49 -12.44 8.63 6.79
C GLN A 49 -11.88 7.53 7.70
N GLU A 50 -11.38 7.87 8.89
CA GLU A 50 -10.90 6.86 9.87
C GLU A 50 -12.01 5.93 10.32
N SER A 51 -13.16 6.49 10.70
CA SER A 51 -14.32 5.71 11.14
C SER A 51 -14.85 4.81 10.02
N LEU A 52 -14.88 5.32 8.78
CA LEU A 52 -15.25 4.54 7.60
C LEU A 52 -14.29 3.37 7.37
N ALA A 53 -12.98 3.62 7.40
CA ALA A 53 -11.98 2.57 7.26
C ALA A 53 -12.14 1.49 8.32
N THR A 54 -12.30 1.88 9.60
CA THR A 54 -12.50 0.94 10.70
C THR A 54 -13.77 0.10 10.50
N ALA A 55 -14.92 0.71 10.21
CA ALA A 55 -16.17 -0.02 10.01
C ALA A 55 -16.07 -1.01 8.83
N LEU A 56 -15.48 -0.59 7.71
CA LEU A 56 -15.29 -1.45 6.54
C LEU A 56 -14.36 -2.64 6.83
N MET A 57 -13.29 -2.43 7.62
CA MET A 57 -12.42 -3.51 8.07
C MET A 57 -13.16 -4.53 8.94
N GLN A 58 -14.00 -4.06 9.87
CA GLN A 58 -14.79 -4.96 10.75
C GLN A 58 -15.83 -5.76 9.97
N MET A 59 -16.39 -5.19 8.90
CA MET A 59 -17.29 -5.89 7.98
C MET A 59 -16.56 -6.87 7.03
N GLY A 60 -15.23 -6.89 7.02
CA GLY A 60 -14.44 -7.68 6.06
C GLY A 60 -14.44 -7.10 4.64
N ASN A 61 -14.91 -5.87 4.44
CA ASN A 61 -14.90 -5.17 3.15
C ASN A 61 -13.51 -4.57 2.89
N ILE A 62 -12.51 -5.45 2.69
CA ILE A 62 -11.10 -5.10 2.61
C ILE A 62 -10.79 -4.13 1.44
N GLU A 63 -11.46 -4.30 0.30
CA GLU A 63 -11.24 -3.41 -0.86
C GLU A 63 -11.66 -1.97 -0.58
N ASP A 64 -12.89 -1.76 -0.11
CA ASP A 64 -13.39 -0.43 0.25
C ASP A 64 -12.56 0.18 1.41
N ALA A 65 -12.17 -0.65 2.38
CA ALA A 65 -11.29 -0.21 3.48
C ALA A 65 -9.95 0.29 2.95
N THR A 66 -9.37 -0.42 1.97
CA THR A 66 -8.10 -0.03 1.33
C THR A 66 -8.21 1.36 0.70
N PHE A 67 -9.32 1.67 0.02
CA PHE A 67 -9.55 3.00 -0.55
C PHE A 67 -9.71 4.09 0.53
N ALA A 68 -10.43 3.81 1.62
CA ALA A 68 -10.59 4.74 2.72
C ALA A 68 -9.24 5.05 3.40
N VAL A 69 -8.41 4.02 3.64
CA VAL A 69 -7.07 4.21 4.24
C VAL A 69 -6.10 4.87 3.27
N ALA A 70 -6.13 4.56 1.98
CA ALA A 70 -5.32 5.28 0.97
C ALA A 70 -5.58 6.79 1.04
N ARG A 71 -6.85 7.18 1.21
CA ARG A 71 -7.21 8.60 1.37
C ARG A 71 -6.65 9.20 2.66
N LEU A 72 -6.58 8.45 3.75
CA LEU A 72 -5.95 8.91 4.99
C LEU A 72 -4.44 9.14 4.79
N VAL A 73 -3.75 8.24 4.09
CA VAL A 73 -2.33 8.42 3.74
C VAL A 73 -2.12 9.69 2.90
N GLU A 74 -3.02 10.00 1.96
CA GLU A 74 -2.96 11.25 1.18
C GLU A 74 -3.22 12.50 2.03
N LEU A 75 -4.12 12.42 3.01
CA LEU A 75 -4.46 13.54 3.89
C LEU A 75 -3.37 13.81 4.94
N SER A 76 -2.75 12.75 5.44
CA SER A 76 -1.78 12.74 6.53
C SER A 76 -0.54 11.92 6.14
N PRO A 77 0.28 12.39 5.17
CA PRO A 77 1.38 11.60 4.60
C PRO A 77 2.52 11.27 5.56
N ARG A 78 2.54 11.91 6.73
CA ARG A 78 3.49 11.73 7.83
C ARG A 78 2.87 11.02 9.04
N ASP A 79 1.68 10.44 8.90
CA ASP A 79 1.14 9.56 9.93
C ASP A 79 1.59 8.12 9.63
N PRO A 80 2.50 7.53 10.44
CA PRO A 80 2.95 6.17 10.22
C PRO A 80 1.81 5.15 10.39
N PHE A 81 0.81 5.42 11.22
CA PHE A 81 -0.26 4.46 11.49
C PHE A 81 -1.20 4.30 10.30
N HIS A 82 -1.48 5.36 9.54
CA HIS A 82 -2.24 5.25 8.29
C HIS A 82 -1.47 4.46 7.25
N ARG A 83 -0.15 4.68 7.11
CA ARG A 83 0.70 3.91 6.18
C ARG A 83 0.80 2.44 6.58
N LEU A 84 1.01 2.13 7.85
CA LEU A 84 1.04 0.75 8.36
C LEU A 84 -0.27 0.03 8.07
N ARG A 85 -1.41 0.67 8.37
CA ARG A 85 -2.74 0.11 8.05
C ARG A 85 -2.91 -0.11 6.54
N TYR A 86 -2.44 0.83 5.73
CA TYR A 86 -2.51 0.71 4.28
C TYR A 86 -1.69 -0.47 3.77
N ALA A 87 -0.45 -0.61 4.25
CA ALA A 87 0.45 -1.71 3.94
C ALA A 87 -0.16 -3.07 4.32
N THR A 88 -0.76 -3.19 5.51
CA THR A 88 -1.46 -4.41 5.94
C THR A 88 -2.64 -4.75 5.03
N LEU A 89 -3.47 -3.76 4.68
CA LEU A 89 -4.61 -3.99 3.78
C LEU A 89 -4.16 -4.39 2.37
N LEU A 90 -3.08 -3.81 1.86
CA LEU A 90 -2.47 -4.21 0.58
C LEU A 90 -1.98 -5.67 0.63
N GLN A 91 -1.34 -6.08 1.73
CA GLN A 91 -0.92 -7.47 1.93
C GLN A 91 -2.12 -8.43 1.94
N MET A 92 -3.21 -8.08 2.65
CA MET A 92 -4.44 -8.89 2.67
C MET A 92 -5.08 -9.03 1.27
N ARG A 93 -4.84 -8.06 0.37
CA ARG A 93 -5.27 -8.11 -1.03
C ARG A 93 -4.30 -8.85 -1.95
N GLY A 94 -3.20 -9.38 -1.42
CA GLY A 94 -2.13 -10.00 -2.21
C GLY A 94 -1.31 -8.99 -3.03
N LYS A 95 -1.46 -7.68 -2.77
CA LYS A 95 -0.65 -6.61 -3.37
C LYS A 95 0.65 -6.48 -2.61
N ASN A 96 1.44 -7.56 -2.64
CA ASN A 96 2.65 -7.70 -1.84
C ASN A 96 3.71 -6.65 -2.17
N GLY A 97 3.92 -6.34 -3.45
CA GLY A 97 4.88 -5.29 -3.84
C GLY A 97 4.49 -3.91 -3.30
N ASP A 98 3.24 -3.49 -3.48
CA ASP A 98 2.75 -2.22 -2.94
C ASP A 98 2.82 -2.19 -1.40
N SER A 99 2.53 -3.33 -0.75
CA SER A 99 2.65 -3.49 0.70
C SER A 99 4.08 -3.30 1.19
N THR A 100 5.05 -3.95 0.53
CA THR A 100 6.49 -3.80 0.84
C THR A 100 6.93 -2.34 0.74
N ARG A 101 6.53 -1.61 -0.32
CA ARG A 101 6.84 -0.18 -0.47
C ARG A 101 6.38 0.66 0.71
N GLU A 102 5.17 0.41 1.20
CA GLU A 102 4.61 1.20 2.30
C GLU A 102 5.22 0.85 3.66
N PHE A 103 5.49 -0.42 3.94
CA PHE A 103 6.22 -0.82 5.16
C PHE A 103 7.66 -0.28 5.16
N GLU A 104 8.36 -0.37 4.04
CA GLU A 104 9.72 0.16 3.90
C GLU A 104 9.77 1.68 4.13
N ARG A 105 8.81 2.43 3.58
CA ARG A 105 8.67 3.87 3.86
C ARG A 105 8.52 4.16 5.34
N VAL A 106 7.71 3.38 6.06
CA VAL A 106 7.54 3.56 7.52
C VAL A 106 8.86 3.29 8.24
N ALA A 107 9.54 2.18 7.91
CA ALA A 107 10.81 1.81 8.52
C ALA A 107 11.94 2.84 8.27
N LEU A 108 11.92 3.50 7.10
CA LEU A 108 12.88 4.54 6.74
C LEU A 108 12.56 5.89 7.39
N MET A 109 11.29 6.27 7.47
CA MET A 109 10.88 7.56 8.03
C MET A 109 10.98 7.62 9.55
N TYR A 110 10.81 6.48 10.23
CA TYR A 110 10.76 6.38 11.69
C TYR A 110 11.67 5.27 12.22
N PRO A 111 12.99 5.31 11.96
CA PRO A 111 13.87 4.17 12.16
C PRO A 111 14.01 3.73 13.63
N ASP A 112 13.78 4.64 14.57
CA ASP A 112 13.96 4.44 16.01
C ASP A 112 12.65 4.10 16.75
N GLU A 113 11.51 4.09 16.04
CA GLU A 113 10.21 3.78 16.64
C GLU A 113 9.98 2.27 16.75
N PRO A 114 9.28 1.76 17.79
CA PRO A 114 9.07 0.33 17.97
C PRO A 114 8.40 -0.36 16.76
N PHE A 115 7.41 0.30 16.15
CA PHE A 115 6.68 -0.23 14.99
C PHE A 115 7.55 -0.35 13.73
N ALA A 116 8.73 0.30 13.68
CA ALA A 116 9.64 0.16 12.55
C ALA A 116 10.31 -1.21 12.53
N GLY A 117 10.51 -1.86 13.69
CA GLY A 117 10.95 -3.25 13.76
C GLY A 117 9.96 -4.19 13.07
N ASP A 118 8.69 -4.08 13.45
CA ASP A 118 7.60 -4.86 12.85
C ASP A 118 7.47 -4.59 11.34
N ALA A 119 7.65 -3.34 10.91
CA ALA A 119 7.63 -2.98 9.50
C ALA A 119 8.80 -3.60 8.71
N ARG A 120 10.02 -3.62 9.26
CA ARG A 120 11.17 -4.29 8.62
C ARG A 120 10.97 -5.80 8.53
N GLU A 121 10.46 -6.43 9.59
CA GLU A 121 10.13 -7.85 9.58
C GLU A 121 9.07 -8.16 8.50
N ALA A 122 8.05 -7.31 8.38
CA ALA A 122 7.04 -7.44 7.32
C ALA A 122 7.67 -7.34 5.92
N VAL A 123 8.62 -6.42 5.70
CA VAL A 123 9.38 -6.29 4.44
C VAL A 123 10.16 -7.57 4.15
N GLU A 124 10.94 -8.08 5.09
CA GLU A 124 11.73 -9.32 4.91
C GLU A 124 10.85 -10.52 4.56
N ASN A 125 9.69 -10.64 5.24
CA ASN A 125 8.73 -11.70 5.00
C ASN A 125 8.09 -11.60 3.60
N LEU A 126 7.74 -10.39 3.18
CA LEU A 126 7.18 -10.12 1.85
C LEU A 126 8.22 -10.30 0.75
N ASP A 127 9.47 -9.91 0.98
CA ASP A 127 10.57 -10.12 0.03
C ASP A 127 10.78 -11.61 -0.21
N ARG A 128 10.93 -12.41 0.85
CA ARG A 128 11.08 -13.87 0.73
C ARG A 128 9.92 -14.51 -0.04
N LEU A 129 8.68 -14.06 0.20
CA LEU A 129 7.51 -14.53 -0.52
C LEU A 129 7.58 -14.17 -2.01
N GLN A 130 7.85 -12.90 -2.31
CA GLN A 130 7.93 -12.41 -3.68
C GLN A 130 9.10 -13.02 -4.44
N THR A 131 10.30 -13.12 -3.87
CA THR A 131 11.47 -13.76 -4.49
C THR A 131 11.17 -15.21 -4.87
N SER A 132 10.45 -15.95 -4.02
CA SER A 132 10.01 -17.30 -4.34
C SER A 132 9.04 -17.33 -5.54
N GLN A 133 8.10 -16.38 -5.59
CA GLN A 133 7.16 -16.25 -6.71
C GLN A 133 7.86 -15.86 -8.01
N ILE A 134 8.79 -14.91 -7.96
CA ILE A 134 9.59 -14.44 -9.10
C ILE A 134 10.45 -15.58 -9.64
N PHE A 135 11.09 -16.36 -8.76
CA PHE A 135 11.89 -17.51 -9.16
C PHE A 135 11.06 -18.55 -9.93
N LEU A 136 9.88 -18.91 -9.40
CA LEU A 136 8.96 -19.82 -10.08
C LEU A 136 8.49 -19.26 -11.43
N LEU A 137 8.11 -17.98 -11.46
CA LEU A 137 7.67 -17.32 -12.68
C LEU A 137 8.77 -17.31 -13.75
N ALA A 138 10.02 -17.05 -13.37
CA ALA A 138 11.19 -17.10 -14.26
C ALA A 138 11.51 -18.52 -14.73
N ALA A 139 11.24 -19.55 -13.93
CA ALA A 139 11.41 -20.94 -14.34
C ALA A 139 10.35 -21.38 -15.37
N GLU A 140 9.13 -20.85 -15.25
CA GLU A 140 8.00 -21.24 -16.10
C GLU A 140 7.83 -20.38 -17.36
N GLN A 141 8.21 -19.11 -17.30
CA GLN A 141 7.95 -18.13 -18.36
C GLN A 141 9.25 -17.54 -18.91
N LEU A 142 9.71 -18.08 -20.04
CA LEU A 142 10.90 -17.59 -20.74
C LEU A 142 10.85 -16.09 -21.09
N PRO A 143 9.71 -15.49 -21.53
CA PRO A 143 9.66 -14.05 -21.79
C PRO A 143 9.89 -13.22 -20.53
N PHE A 144 9.32 -13.64 -19.39
CA PHE A 144 9.52 -12.98 -18.11
C PHE A 144 10.98 -13.11 -17.66
N ARG A 145 11.56 -14.31 -17.73
CA ARG A 145 12.97 -14.55 -17.40
C ARG A 145 13.91 -13.69 -18.24
N TRP A 146 13.68 -13.63 -19.54
CA TRP A 146 14.48 -12.83 -20.46
C TRP A 146 14.41 -11.33 -20.12
N LEU A 147 13.22 -10.82 -19.77
CA LEU A 147 13.08 -9.43 -19.34
C LEU A 147 13.77 -9.20 -17.99
N LEU A 148 13.58 -10.12 -17.04
CA LEU A 148 14.18 -10.07 -15.70
C LEU A 148 15.72 -10.02 -15.75
N GLU A 149 16.36 -10.74 -16.68
CA GLU A 149 17.83 -10.73 -16.86
C GLU A 149 18.36 -9.43 -17.52
N ARG A 150 17.51 -8.64 -18.20
CA ARG A 150 17.93 -7.44 -18.95
C ARG A 150 17.49 -6.13 -18.32
N ASP A 151 16.27 -6.11 -17.80
CA ASP A 151 15.64 -4.99 -17.12
C ASP A 151 14.81 -5.52 -15.94
N PRO A 152 15.46 -5.81 -14.81
CA PRO A 152 14.76 -6.36 -13.65
C PRO A 152 13.74 -5.38 -13.07
N ALA A 153 14.02 -4.08 -13.12
CA ALA A 153 13.09 -3.07 -12.63
C ALA A 153 11.77 -3.12 -13.41
N GLN A 154 11.84 -3.15 -14.74
CA GLN A 154 10.66 -3.27 -15.60
C GLN A 154 9.95 -4.61 -15.38
N ALA A 155 10.68 -5.73 -15.33
CA ALA A 155 10.09 -7.06 -15.12
C ALA A 155 9.29 -7.13 -13.82
N LEU A 156 9.85 -6.62 -12.72
CA LEU A 156 9.19 -6.61 -11.42
C LEU A 156 7.97 -5.68 -11.43
N GLU A 157 8.09 -4.46 -11.96
CA GLU A 157 7.00 -3.50 -11.98
C GLU A 157 5.80 -3.98 -12.81
N GLU A 158 6.02 -4.49 -14.02
CA GLU A 158 4.95 -5.00 -14.90
C GLU A 158 4.16 -6.15 -14.27
N ASN A 159 4.78 -6.88 -13.34
CA ASN A 159 4.19 -8.02 -12.65
C ASN A 159 3.73 -7.68 -11.22
N GLY A 160 3.79 -6.41 -10.82
CA GLY A 160 3.33 -5.93 -9.51
C GLY A 160 4.22 -6.36 -8.35
N PHE A 161 5.47 -6.74 -8.62
CA PHE A 161 6.48 -7.03 -7.61
C PHE A 161 7.21 -5.77 -7.19
N TYR A 162 7.65 -5.75 -5.94
CA TYR A 162 8.61 -4.80 -5.44
C TYR A 162 9.39 -5.45 -4.31
N LEU A 163 10.70 -5.49 -4.45
CA LEU A 163 11.62 -6.04 -3.47
C LEU A 163 12.39 -4.89 -2.83
N SER A 164 12.67 -5.00 -1.52
CA SER A 164 13.69 -4.12 -0.91
C SER A 164 15.07 -4.42 -1.48
N GLU A 165 16.07 -3.60 -1.13
CA GLU A 165 17.47 -3.85 -1.50
C GLU A 165 17.91 -5.28 -1.11
N ASN A 166 17.57 -5.72 0.11
CA ASN A 166 17.89 -7.07 0.58
C ASN A 166 17.16 -8.17 -0.21
N GLY A 167 15.91 -7.91 -0.59
CA GLY A 167 15.11 -8.82 -1.41
C GLY A 167 15.69 -8.99 -2.82
N LEU A 168 16.14 -7.89 -3.44
CA LEU A 168 16.84 -7.90 -4.72
C LEU A 168 18.14 -8.67 -4.64
N ASP A 169 18.96 -8.42 -3.63
CA ASP A 169 20.22 -9.15 -3.42
C ASP A 169 19.99 -10.66 -3.27
N SER A 170 18.94 -11.04 -2.54
CA SER A 170 18.53 -12.44 -2.40
C SER A 170 18.09 -13.03 -3.74
N LEU A 171 17.36 -12.27 -4.57
CA LEU A 171 16.95 -12.70 -5.91
C LEU A 171 18.17 -12.90 -6.83
N LYS A 172 19.17 -12.00 -6.79
CA LYS A 172 20.40 -12.11 -7.59
C LYS A 172 21.11 -13.44 -7.32
N GLN A 173 21.14 -13.86 -6.06
CA GLN A 173 21.77 -15.13 -5.65
C GLN A 173 20.98 -16.37 -6.11
N MET A 174 19.66 -16.26 -6.27
CA MET A 174 18.78 -17.37 -6.66
C MET A 174 18.74 -17.61 -8.17
N ILE A 175 18.98 -16.58 -8.99
CA ILE A 175 18.91 -16.66 -10.46
C ILE A 175 20.30 -16.35 -11.04
N PRO A 176 21.13 -17.38 -11.29
CA PRO A 176 22.43 -17.19 -11.94
C PRO A 176 22.27 -16.56 -13.33
N GLY A 177 22.96 -15.44 -13.59
CA GLY A 177 22.84 -14.67 -14.84
C GLY A 177 22.12 -13.32 -14.70
N PHE A 178 21.61 -12.99 -13.51
CA PHE A 178 20.98 -11.71 -13.15
C PHE A 178 21.98 -10.54 -12.96
N ASP A 179 23.22 -10.64 -13.45
CA ASP A 179 24.21 -9.58 -13.30
C ASP A 179 23.89 -8.38 -14.23
N GLU A 180 23.78 -7.18 -13.64
CA GLU A 180 23.51 -5.89 -14.28
C GLU A 180 24.59 -5.40 -15.27
N ASP A 181 25.54 -6.26 -15.67
CA ASP A 181 26.63 -5.94 -16.61
C ASP A 181 26.41 -6.53 -18.01
N ALA A 182 25.17 -6.71 -18.45
CA ALA A 182 24.90 -6.85 -19.88
C ALA A 182 25.10 -5.47 -20.54
N PRO A 183 26.15 -5.26 -21.35
CA PRO A 183 26.32 -3.99 -22.03
C PRO A 183 25.06 -3.73 -22.85
N LEU A 184 24.57 -2.49 -22.84
CA LEU A 184 23.64 -2.01 -23.85
C LEU A 184 24.27 -2.32 -25.21
N GLU A 185 23.92 -3.45 -25.82
CA GLU A 185 24.32 -3.73 -27.19
C GLU A 185 23.63 -2.69 -28.06
N SER A 186 24.39 -1.62 -28.29
CA SER A 186 24.18 -0.73 -29.39
C SER A 186 24.13 -1.57 -30.67
N ASN A 187 22.95 -1.63 -31.26
CA ASN A 187 22.77 -1.57 -32.70
C ASN A 187 23.30 -2.76 -33.53
N ASN A 188 22.40 -3.62 -33.99
CA ASN A 188 22.31 -3.91 -35.43
C ASN A 188 21.00 -4.63 -35.77
N SER A 189 20.06 -3.87 -36.33
CA SER A 189 18.94 -4.43 -37.09
C SER A 189 19.49 -5.25 -38.27
N PRO A 190 19.01 -6.47 -38.54
CA PRO A 190 19.30 -7.11 -39.81
C PRO A 190 18.48 -6.39 -40.89
N LYS A 191 19.16 -5.71 -41.81
CA LYS A 191 18.59 -5.37 -43.12
C LYS A 191 18.19 -6.67 -43.79
N MET A 192 16.89 -6.91 -43.89
CA MET A 192 16.35 -7.96 -44.74
C MET A 192 16.46 -7.50 -46.19
N HIS A 193 17.05 -8.36 -47.01
CA HIS A 193 17.17 -8.25 -48.47
C HIS A 193 15.81 -8.31 -49.16
#